data_AF-A0A1G1HYR9-F1
#
_entry.id   AF-A0A1G1HYR9-F1
#
_cell.length_a   1.000
_cell.length_b   1.000
_cell.length_c   1.000
_cell.angle_alpha   90.00
_cell.angle_beta   90.00
_cell.angle_gamma   90.00
#
_symmetry.space_group_name_H-M   'P 1'
#
loop_
_entity.id
_entity.type
_entity.pdbx_description
1 polymer ?
#
loop_
_entity_poly.entity_id
_entity_poly.type
_entity_poly.pdbx_seq_one_letter_code
_entity_poly.pdbx_strand_id
1 'polypeptide(L)'
;MRTRAAPRVAGDAVNGKPASPACPICGHEVADPKTSPFCGARCRDIDLGRWLNGSYRMPGPPAPPPTAPPETEQSDGSAADVPSS
;
A
#
# COMPACT_ATOMS: atom_id res chain seq x y z
N MET A 1 -18.99 -19.86 27.83
CA MET A 1 -19.06 -18.50 28.39
C MET A 1 -18.19 -17.60 27.51
N ARG A 2 -18.77 -16.94 26.50
CA ARG A 2 -18.05 -15.97 25.65
C ARG A 2 -18.32 -14.59 26.23
N THR A 3 -17.39 -14.05 27.00
CA THR A 3 -17.46 -12.66 27.44
C THR A 3 -17.23 -11.78 26.21
N ARG A 4 -18.28 -11.07 25.77
CA ARG A 4 -18.15 -9.99 24.77
C ARG A 4 -17.29 -8.88 25.39
N ALA A 5 -16.10 -8.66 24.84
CA ALA A 5 -15.38 -7.42 25.06
C ALA A 5 -16.07 -6.31 24.24
N ALA A 6 -16.53 -5.26 24.90
CA ALA A 6 -17.13 -4.09 24.25
C ALA A 6 -16.05 -3.29 23.49
N PRO A 7 -16.41 -2.60 22.39
CA PRO A 7 -15.49 -1.66 21.74
C PRO A 7 -15.33 -0.44 22.64
N ARG A 8 -14.08 -0.10 22.98
CA ARG A 8 -13.76 1.18 23.64
C ARG A 8 -13.83 2.29 22.59
N VAL A 9 -14.89 3.09 22.64
CA VAL A 9 -14.95 4.39 21.96
C VAL A 9 -13.98 5.34 22.67
N ALA A 10 -12.85 5.63 22.01
CA ALA A 10 -11.86 6.60 22.50
C ALA A 10 -12.33 8.02 22.13
N GLY A 11 -12.86 8.74 23.11
CA GLY A 11 -13.04 10.19 23.06
C GLY A 11 -12.00 10.86 23.96
N ASP A 12 -11.28 11.84 23.38
CA ASP A 12 -10.46 12.89 24.01
C ASP A 12 -9.83 12.61 25.38
N ALA A 13 -8.57 12.17 25.38
CA ALA A 13 -7.71 12.23 26.55
C ALA A 13 -6.36 12.88 26.21
N VAL A 14 -6.34 14.20 26.36
CA VAL A 14 -5.12 15.01 26.50
C VAL A 14 -4.42 14.70 27.83
N ASN A 15 -3.68 13.59 27.92
CA ASN A 15 -2.71 13.39 28.99
C ASN A 15 -1.59 12.42 28.59
N GLY A 16 -0.37 12.94 28.48
CA GLY A 16 0.82 12.28 27.93
C GLY A 16 1.40 11.17 28.79
N LYS A 17 0.77 9.99 28.81
CA LYS A 17 1.52 8.73 28.89
C LYS A 17 1.81 8.31 27.45
N PRO A 18 3.05 7.99 27.04
CA PRO A 18 3.26 7.44 25.72
C PRO A 18 2.48 6.13 25.67
N ALA A 19 1.36 6.13 24.94
CA ALA A 19 0.61 4.91 24.70
C ALA A 19 1.60 3.96 24.00
N SER A 20 1.82 2.82 24.62
CA SER A 20 2.46 1.67 23.99
C SER A 20 1.83 1.47 22.62
N PRO A 21 2.64 1.32 21.55
CA PRO A 21 2.10 1.28 20.22
C PRO A 21 1.17 0.07 20.07
N ALA A 22 0.07 0.24 19.34
CA ALA A 22 -0.82 -0.85 19.00
C ALA A 22 -0.25 -1.65 17.81
N CYS A 23 -0.39 -2.97 17.86
CA CYS A 23 0.00 -3.86 16.78
C CYS A 23 -0.88 -3.59 15.54
N PRO A 24 -0.30 -3.33 14.36
CA PRO A 24 -1.07 -3.01 13.16
C PRO A 24 -1.84 -4.21 12.59
N ILE A 25 -1.55 -5.43 13.06
CA ILE A 25 -2.17 -6.66 12.58
C ILE A 25 -3.42 -7.05 13.38
N CYS A 26 -3.40 -6.83 14.70
CA CYS A 26 -4.47 -7.27 15.61
C CYS A 26 -4.99 -6.20 16.57
N GLY A 27 -4.34 -5.03 16.65
CA GLY A 27 -4.72 -3.93 17.54
C GLY A 27 -4.34 -4.11 19.01
N HIS A 28 -3.72 -5.23 19.39
CA HIS A 28 -3.24 -5.42 20.76
C HIS A 28 -2.03 -4.55 21.06
N GLU A 29 -1.89 -4.23 22.34
CA GLU A 29 -0.74 -3.49 22.86
C GLU A 29 0.58 -4.24 22.62
N VAL A 30 1.60 -3.54 22.14
CA VAL A 30 2.97 -4.07 22.03
C VAL A 30 3.61 -4.01 23.42
N ALA A 31 3.65 -5.16 24.10
CA ALA A 31 4.16 -5.27 25.46
C ALA A 31 5.69 -5.19 25.57
N ASP A 32 6.43 -5.70 24.58
CA ASP A 32 7.90 -5.66 24.55
C ASP A 32 8.37 -4.78 23.38
N PRO A 33 9.12 -3.69 23.64
CA PRO A 33 9.72 -2.85 22.60
C PRO A 33 10.55 -3.62 21.56
N LYS A 34 11.16 -4.75 21.94
CA LYS A 34 11.93 -5.62 21.02
C LYS A 34 11.08 -6.29 19.95
N THR A 35 9.78 -6.43 20.21
CA THR A 35 8.82 -7.02 19.27
C THR A 35 8.11 -5.99 18.39
N SER A 36 8.26 -4.69 18.73
CA SER A 36 7.72 -3.58 17.95
C SER A 36 8.14 -3.66 16.49
N PRO A 37 7.22 -3.41 15.52
CA PRO A 37 5.87 -2.85 15.67
C PRO A 37 4.76 -3.87 15.97
N PHE A 38 5.08 -5.15 16.15
CA PHE A 38 4.09 -6.21 16.33
C PHE A 38 4.01 -6.67 17.79
N CYS A 39 2.89 -7.27 18.19
CA CYS A 39 2.78 -7.84 19.55
C CYS A 39 3.51 -9.20 19.70
N GLY A 40 4.16 -9.72 18.65
CA GLY A 40 4.90 -10.99 18.68
C GLY A 40 5.06 -11.67 17.32
N ALA A 41 5.75 -12.82 17.32
CA ALA A 41 6.15 -13.56 16.11
C ALA A 41 4.96 -13.90 15.18
N ARG A 42 3.85 -14.37 15.73
CA ARG A 42 2.65 -14.72 14.93
C ARG A 42 2.14 -13.55 14.09
N CYS A 43 2.11 -12.33 14.64
CA CYS A 43 1.63 -11.16 13.89
C CYS A 43 2.62 -10.74 12.81
N ARG A 44 3.93 -10.88 13.06
CA ARG A 44 4.97 -10.64 12.05
C ARG A 44 4.85 -11.62 10.87
N ASP A 45 4.57 -12.89 11.13
CA ASP A 45 4.42 -13.89 10.06
C ASP A 45 3.16 -13.65 9.22
N ILE A 46 2.06 -13.19 9.85
CA ILE A 46 0.85 -12.77 9.14
C ILE A 46 1.12 -11.57 8.23
N ASP A 47 1.83 -10.56 8.74
CA ASP A 47 2.21 -9.39 7.97
C ASP A 47 3.05 -9.76 6.74
N LEU A 48 4.04 -10.64 6.95
CA LEU A 48 4.86 -11.20 5.87
C LEU A 48 3.99 -11.92 4.84
N GLY A 49 3.02 -12.73 5.27
CA GLY A 49 2.06 -13.39 4.38
C GLY A 49 1.24 -12.40 3.55
N ARG A 50 0.76 -11.29 4.14
CA ARG A 50 0.06 -10.22 3.39
C ARG A 50 0.95 -9.58 2.34
N TRP A 51 2.23 -9.41 2.65
CA TRP A 51 3.22 -8.88 1.73
C TRP A 51 3.46 -9.83 0.55
N LEU A 52 3.72 -11.11 0.82
CA LEU A 52 3.94 -12.12 -0.20
C LEU A 52 2.70 -12.35 -1.09
N ASN A 53 1.50 -12.19 -0.54
CA ASN A 53 0.25 -12.30 -1.29
C ASN A 53 -0.12 -11.01 -2.05
N GLY A 54 0.70 -9.97 -2.00
CA GLY A 54 0.44 -8.70 -2.68
C GLY A 54 -0.81 -7.98 -2.16
N SER A 55 -1.17 -8.16 -0.89
CA SER A 55 -2.33 -7.49 -0.28
C SER A 55 -2.10 -6.00 -0.07
N TYR A 56 -0.84 -5.57 0.00
CA TYR A 56 -0.48 -4.15 0.07
C TYR A 56 -0.58 -3.51 -1.32
N ARG A 57 -1.39 -2.45 -1.42
CA ARG A 57 -1.63 -1.68 -2.64
C ARG A 57 -1.44 -0.20 -2.34
N MET A 58 -0.73 0.49 -3.24
CA MET A 58 -0.62 1.95 -3.21
C MET A 58 -1.68 2.54 -4.13
N PRO A 59 -2.50 3.50 -3.68
CA PRO A 59 -3.42 4.19 -4.56
C PRO A 59 -2.63 4.98 -5.61
N GLY A 60 -2.94 4.77 -6.88
CA GLY A 60 -2.40 5.54 -8.00
C GLY A 60 -3.35 6.66 -8.43
N PRO A 61 -2.88 7.65 -9.19
CA PRO A 61 -3.77 8.56 -9.90
C PRO A 61 -4.70 7.76 -10.84
N PRO A 62 -5.90 8.28 -11.15
CA PRO A 62 -6.79 7.63 -12.09
C PRO A 62 -6.07 7.42 -13.44
N ALA A 63 -6.39 6.32 -14.11
CA ALA A 63 -5.85 6.07 -15.44
C ALA A 63 -6.27 7.21 -16.39
N PRO A 64 -5.38 7.66 -17.28
CA PRO A 64 -5.76 8.61 -18.31
C PRO A 64 -6.86 8.00 -19.19
N PRO A 65 -7.73 8.83 -19.80
CA PRO A 65 -8.74 8.34 -20.73
C PRO A 65 -8.07 7.56 -21.87
N PRO A 66 -8.76 6.58 -22.49
CA PRO A 66 -8.23 5.89 -23.64
C PRO A 66 -7.99 6.90 -24.77
N THR A 67 -6.73 7.27 -25.00
CA THR A 67 -6.32 7.99 -26.20
C THR A 67 -6.50 7.04 -27.39
N ALA A 68 -7.11 7.52 -28.48
CA ALA A 68 -7.16 6.79 -29.74
C ALA A 68 -5.73 6.31 -30.09
N PRO A 69 -5.57 5.09 -30.64
CA PRO A 69 -4.25 4.61 -31.04
C PRO A 69 -3.60 5.66 -31.95
N PRO A 70 -2.27 5.89 -31.85
CA PRO A 70 -1.60 6.78 -32.78
C PRO A 70 -1.85 6.22 -34.19
N GLU A 71 -2.50 7.03 -35.02
CA GLU A 71 -2.54 6.78 -36.46
C GLU A 71 -1.08 6.79 -36.88
N THR A 72 -0.53 5.62 -37.16
CA THR A 72 0.81 5.52 -37.72
C THR A 72 0.78 6.28 -39.03
N GLU A 73 1.29 7.52 -39.01
CA GLU A 73 1.59 8.28 -40.21
C GLU A 73 2.52 7.41 -41.05
N GLN A 74 1.93 6.80 -42.09
CA GLN A 74 2.67 6.26 -43.21
C GLN A 74 3.40 7.45 -43.83
N SER A 75 4.63 7.63 -43.37
CA SER A 75 5.68 8.34 -44.09
C SER A 75 5.85 7.61 -45.42
N ASP A 76 5.05 8.02 -46.41
CA ASP A 76 5.30 7.76 -47.82
C ASP A 76 6.59 8.50 -48.16
N GLY A 77 7.71 7.80 -47.91
CA GLY A 77 9.04 8.24 -48.29
C GLY A 77 9.12 8.27 -49.81
N SER A 78 8.58 9.33 -50.41
CA SER A 78 8.81 9.68 -51.79
C SER A 78 10.30 9.93 -51.96
N ALA A 79 11.01 8.91 -52.45
CA ALA A 79 12.39 8.98 -52.85
C ALA A 79 12.51 9.89 -54.08
N ALA A 80 12.47 11.20 -53.86
CA ALA A 80 12.86 12.17 -54.87
C ALA A 80 14.39 12.33 -54.83
N ASP A 81 15.02 11.71 -55.82
CA ASP A 81 16.12 12.26 -56.61
C ASP A 81 17.33 12.85 -55.85
N VAL A 82 18.37 12.03 -55.69
CA VAL A 82 19.72 12.51 -55.33
C VAL A 82 20.53 12.65 -56.62
N PRO A 83 20.83 13.85 -57.11
CA PRO A 83 21.75 14.00 -58.24
C PRO A 83 23.18 13.70 -57.77
N SER A 84 23.80 12.73 -58.44
CA SER A 84 25.21 12.39 -58.28
C SER A 84 26.09 13.53 -58.81
N SER A 85 27.06 13.98 -58.01
CA SER A 85 28.23 14.75 -58.47
C SER A 85 29.50 14.06 -57.99
#